data_AF-A0A2S9FPX3-F1
#
_entry.id   AF-A0A2S9FPX3-F1
#
_cell.length_a   1.000
_cell.length_b   1.000
_cell.length_c   1.000
_cell.angle_alpha   90.00
_cell.angle_beta   90.00
_cell.angle_gamma   90.00
#
_symmetry.space_group_name_H-M   'P 1'
#
loop_
_entity.id
_entity.type
_entity.pdbx_description
1 polymer ?
#
loop_
_entity_poly.entity_id
_entity_poly.type
_entity_poly.pdbx_seq_one_letter_code
_entity_poly.pdbx_strand_id
1 'polypeptide(L)'
;PRLSLEAVVFGGEALEPQRLAPWLDAHPDSPRLINMYGITETTVHASFREIFPGDLQSAVSPIGVPLAHLGFFVLDASLQPVAPGVVGELYVAGAGLAYGYVGRGPL
;
A
#
# COMPACT_ATOMS: atom_id res chain seq x y z
N PRO A 1 6.99 -0.61 -32.99
CA PRO A 1 6.11 -1.41 -32.08
C PRO A 1 5.15 -0.49 -31.31
N ARG A 2 3.87 -0.89 -31.17
CA ARG A 2 2.90 -0.14 -30.37
C ARG A 2 3.10 -0.54 -28.90
N LEU A 3 3.31 0.43 -28.02
CA LEU A 3 3.38 0.20 -26.57
C LEU A 3 1.98 -0.12 -26.04
N SER A 4 1.90 -1.01 -25.04
CA SER A 4 0.69 -1.36 -24.30
C SER A 4 0.86 -1.02 -22.83
N LEU A 5 -0.22 -0.59 -22.17
CA LEU A 5 -0.21 -0.31 -20.73
C LEU A 5 -0.24 -1.64 -19.96
N GLU A 6 0.76 -1.88 -19.11
CA GLU A 6 0.87 -3.12 -18.34
C GLU A 6 0.31 -2.98 -16.92
N ALA A 7 0.45 -1.81 -16.30
CA ALA A 7 0.00 -1.56 -14.94
C ALA A 7 -0.44 -0.11 -14.73
N VAL A 8 -1.41 0.08 -13.84
CA VAL A 8 -1.81 1.36 -13.25
C VAL A 8 -1.53 1.27 -11.75
N VAL A 9 -0.75 2.21 -11.24
CA VAL A 9 -0.39 2.28 -9.81
C VAL A 9 -1.13 3.44 -9.16
N PHE A 10 -1.89 3.13 -8.12
CA PHE A 10 -2.55 4.10 -7.24
C PHE A 10 -1.69 4.33 -6.00
N GLY A 11 -1.79 5.51 -5.40
CA GLY A 11 -1.16 5.84 -4.13
C GLY A 11 -1.44 7.26 -3.70
N GLY A 12 -1.15 7.56 -2.42
CA GLY A 12 -1.29 8.90 -1.85
C GLY A 12 -2.64 9.17 -1.15
N GLU A 13 -3.70 8.45 -1.51
CA GLU A 13 -5.00 8.52 -0.83
C GLU A 13 -5.64 7.13 -0.70
N ALA A 14 -6.69 7.03 0.13
CA ALA A 14 -7.43 5.79 0.27
C ALA A 14 -8.13 5.43 -1.05
N LEU A 15 -7.86 4.24 -1.57
CA LEU A 15 -8.48 3.74 -2.78
C LEU A 15 -9.86 3.17 -2.43
N GLU A 16 -10.88 3.52 -3.21
CA GLU A 16 -12.21 2.91 -3.16
C GLU A 16 -12.31 1.85 -4.28
N PRO A 17 -12.11 0.54 -3.99
CA PRO A 17 -12.02 -0.47 -5.04
C PRO A 17 -13.29 -0.56 -5.90
N GLN A 18 -14.47 -0.29 -5.31
CA GLN A 18 -15.77 -0.31 -6.00
C GLN A 18 -15.79 0.56 -7.25
N ARG A 19 -15.08 1.70 -7.24
CA ARG A 19 -15.03 2.63 -8.37
C ARG A 19 -14.28 2.05 -9.58
N LEU A 20 -13.51 0.99 -9.39
CA LEU A 20 -12.76 0.30 -10.44
C LEU A 20 -13.57 -0.77 -11.17
N ALA A 21 -14.81 -1.08 -10.74
CA ALA A 21 -15.62 -2.14 -11.34
C ALA A 21 -15.78 -1.98 -12.88
N PRO A 22 -16.17 -0.81 -13.42
CA PRO A 22 -16.31 -0.65 -14.87
C PRO A 22 -14.98 -0.83 -15.62
N TRP A 23 -13.85 -0.52 -14.98
CA TRP A 23 -12.53 -0.69 -15.58
C TRP A 23 -12.16 -2.16 -15.68
N LEU A 24 -12.32 -2.92 -14.59
CA LEU A 24 -12.02 -4.36 -14.55
C LEU A 24 -12.91 -5.14 -15.52
N ASP A 25 -14.18 -4.75 -15.65
CA ASP A 25 -15.11 -5.37 -16.61
C ASP A 25 -14.68 -5.13 -18.07
N ALA A 26 -14.18 -3.93 -18.37
CA ALA A 26 -13.71 -3.57 -19.71
C ALA A 26 -12.30 -4.10 -20.03
N HIS A 27 -11.51 -4.44 -19.01
CA HIS A 27 -10.09 -4.79 -19.12
C HIS A 27 -9.75 -6.01 -18.24
N PRO A 28 -10.29 -7.21 -18.55
CA PRO A 28 -10.16 -8.38 -17.68
C PRO A 28 -8.72 -8.90 -17.56
N ASP A 29 -7.88 -8.69 -18.59
CA ASP A 29 -6.53 -9.25 -18.66
C ASP A 29 -5.43 -8.22 -18.39
N SER A 30 -5.62 -6.95 -18.79
CA SER A 30 -4.61 -5.89 -18.68
C SER A 30 -5.22 -4.50 -18.83
N PRO A 31 -4.72 -3.46 -18.14
CA PRO A 31 -3.55 -3.46 -17.26
C PRO A 31 -3.86 -3.95 -15.83
N ARG A 32 -2.82 -4.38 -15.11
CA ARG A 32 -2.92 -4.69 -13.67
C ARG A 32 -3.21 -3.42 -12.89
N LEU A 33 -4.14 -3.49 -11.93
CA LEU A 33 -4.47 -2.38 -11.04
C LEU A 33 -3.79 -2.62 -9.69
N ILE A 34 -2.88 -1.74 -9.29
CA ILE A 34 -2.06 -1.93 -8.09
C ILE A 34 -2.21 -0.74 -7.16
N ASN A 35 -2.71 -0.96 -5.96
CA ASN A 35 -2.67 0.03 -4.90
C ASN A 35 -1.34 -0.08 -4.14
N MET A 36 -0.59 1.01 -4.07
CA MET A 36 0.64 1.09 -3.29
C MET A 36 0.48 2.13 -2.18
N TYR A 37 0.89 1.76 -0.98
CA TYR A 37 0.91 2.65 0.17
C TYR A 37 2.35 2.90 0.58
N GLY A 38 2.63 4.13 1.00
CA GLY A 38 3.89 4.54 1.59
C GLY A 38 3.85 6.03 1.89
N ILE A 39 4.83 6.48 2.65
CA ILE A 39 5.04 7.88 2.98
C ILE A 39 6.43 8.31 2.50
N THR A 40 6.74 9.60 2.58
CA THR A 40 8.04 10.12 2.12
C THR A 40 9.19 9.47 2.88
N GLU A 41 8.99 9.23 4.17
CA GLU A 41 9.94 8.63 5.12
C GLU A 41 10.22 7.16 4.82
N THR A 42 9.38 6.50 4.02
CA THR A 42 9.57 5.10 3.57
C THR A 42 9.91 5.01 2.09
N THR A 43 10.39 6.11 1.48
CA THR A 43 10.79 6.18 0.08
C THR A 43 9.65 5.87 -0.90
N VAL A 44 8.59 6.68 -0.82
CA VAL A 44 7.41 6.69 -1.72
C VAL A 44 6.44 5.53 -1.48
N HIS A 45 6.90 4.28 -1.58
CA HIS A 45 6.05 3.10 -1.42
C HIS A 45 6.67 2.09 -0.47
N ALA A 46 5.85 1.51 0.38
CA ALA A 46 6.22 0.56 1.42
C ALA A 46 5.46 -0.77 1.33
N SER A 47 4.28 -0.79 0.69
CA SER A 47 3.50 -1.99 0.42
C SER A 47 2.84 -1.95 -0.94
N PHE A 48 2.37 -3.12 -1.39
CA PHE A 48 1.60 -3.25 -2.62
C PHE A 48 0.40 -4.19 -2.44
N ARG A 49 -0.70 -3.88 -3.12
CA ARG A 49 -1.89 -4.71 -3.27
C ARG A 49 -2.33 -4.67 -4.73
N GLU A 50 -2.30 -5.81 -5.41
CA GLU A 50 -3.04 -5.94 -6.67
C GLU A 50 -4.54 -6.06 -6.38
N ILE A 51 -5.33 -5.32 -7.16
CA ILE A 51 -6.78 -5.24 -7.03
C ILE A 51 -7.42 -6.26 -7.97
N PHE A 52 -8.19 -7.17 -7.39
CA PHE A 52 -8.94 -8.20 -8.12
C PHE A 52 -10.45 -7.98 -7.98
N PRO A 53 -11.30 -8.62 -8.82
CA PRO A 53 -12.76 -8.51 -8.69
C PRO A 53 -13.31 -8.81 -7.29
N GLY A 54 -12.64 -9.68 -6.52
CA GLY A 54 -13.02 -9.97 -5.13
C GLY A 54 -12.84 -8.78 -4.17
N ASP A 55 -11.93 -7.85 -4.47
CA ASP A 55 -11.70 -6.64 -3.66
C ASP A 55 -12.83 -5.63 -3.80
N LEU A 56 -13.64 -5.72 -4.86
CA LEU A 56 -14.79 -4.82 -5.09
C LEU A 56 -15.87 -4.96 -4.01
N GLN A 57 -15.92 -6.10 -3.32
CA GLN A 57 -16.88 -6.36 -2.25
C GLN A 57 -16.45 -5.75 -0.90
N SER A 58 -15.21 -5.26 -0.79
CA SER A 58 -14.62 -4.76 0.45
C SER A 58 -14.76 -3.24 0.56
N ALA A 59 -15.42 -2.74 1.61
CA ALA A 59 -15.52 -1.30 1.87
C ALA A 59 -14.21 -0.67 2.41
N VAL A 60 -13.17 -1.46 2.67
CA VAL A 60 -11.87 -0.94 3.12
C VAL A 60 -10.92 -0.75 1.95
N SER A 61 -10.05 0.27 2.01
CA SER A 61 -8.94 0.48 1.09
C SER A 61 -7.76 -0.44 1.47
N PRO A 62 -7.52 -1.56 0.75
CA PRO A 62 -6.45 -2.48 1.11
C PRO A 62 -5.09 -1.90 0.68
N ILE A 63 -4.13 -1.86 1.62
CA ILE A 63 -2.75 -1.46 1.34
C ILE A 63 -1.82 -2.67 1.07
N GLY A 64 -2.32 -3.88 1.25
CA GLY A 64 -1.65 -5.13 0.90
C GLY A 64 -0.54 -5.53 1.87
N VAL A 65 0.57 -6.01 1.31
CA VAL A 65 1.70 -6.59 2.05
C VAL A 65 2.96 -5.74 1.86
N PRO A 66 3.88 -5.70 2.84
CA PRO A 66 5.10 -4.93 2.71
C PRO A 66 5.93 -5.38 1.49
N LEU A 67 6.68 -4.43 0.91
CA LEU A 67 7.71 -4.74 -0.07
C LEU A 67 8.76 -5.66 0.57
N ALA A 68 9.42 -6.50 -0.24
CA ALA A 68 10.29 -7.57 0.24
C ALA A 68 11.43 -7.14 1.19
N HIS A 69 11.85 -5.86 1.13
CA HIS A 69 12.91 -5.28 1.95
C HIS A 69 12.39 -4.49 3.16
N LEU A 70 11.08 -4.57 3.43
CA LEU A 70 10.39 -3.86 4.50
C LEU A 70 9.56 -4.84 5.36
N GLY A 71 9.30 -4.43 6.61
CA GLY A 71 8.41 -5.11 7.54
C GLY A 71 7.34 -4.16 8.07
N PHE A 72 6.11 -4.65 8.19
CA PHE A 72 4.97 -3.93 8.76
C PHE A 72 4.61 -4.53 10.12
N PHE A 73 4.33 -3.67 11.09
CA PHE A 73 3.86 -4.05 12.42
C PHE A 73 2.66 -3.18 12.77
N VAL A 74 1.57 -3.80 13.22
CA VAL A 74 0.42 -3.06 13.77
C VAL A 74 0.50 -3.19 15.28
N LEU A 75 0.76 -2.08 15.96
CA LEU A 75 1.10 -2.05 17.38
C LEU A 75 0.05 -1.28 18.19
N ASP A 76 -0.10 -1.66 19.46
CA ASP A 76 -0.86 -0.88 20.45
C ASP A 76 0.01 0.22 21.09
N ALA A 77 -0.59 0.98 22.03
CA ALA A 77 0.08 2.06 22.75
C ALA A 77 1.25 1.61 23.64
N SER A 78 1.38 0.30 23.91
CA SER A 78 2.51 -0.30 24.64
C SER A 78 3.54 -0.93 23.70
N LEU A 79 3.47 -0.62 22.40
CA LEU A 79 4.31 -1.15 21.33
C LEU A 79 4.25 -2.69 21.21
N GLN A 80 3.12 -3.30 21.59
CA GLN A 80 2.89 -4.73 21.41
C GLN A 80 2.07 -5.01 20.15
N PRO A 81 2.35 -6.10 19.41
CA PRO A 81 1.54 -6.48 18.25
C PRO A 81 0.08 -6.72 18.63
N VAL A 82 -0.84 -6.11 17.87
CA VAL A 82 -2.28 -6.37 18.04
C VAL A 82 -2.70 -7.66 17.32
N ALA A 83 -3.80 -8.26 17.77
CA ALA A 83 -4.38 -9.42 17.11
C ALA A 83 -4.97 -9.06 15.72
N PRO A 84 -5.06 -10.02 14.78
CA PRO A 84 -5.69 -9.77 13.49
C PRO A 84 -7.12 -9.20 13.61
N GLY A 85 -7.40 -8.13 12.86
CA GLY A 85 -8.71 -7.44 12.88
C GLY A 85 -8.86 -6.39 13.98
N VAL A 86 -7.88 -6.26 14.89
CA VAL A 86 -7.86 -5.20 15.90
C VAL A 86 -7.12 -3.98 15.34
N VAL A 87 -7.67 -2.79 15.59
CA VAL A 87 -7.06 -1.53 15.17
C VAL A 87 -5.83 -1.24 16.02
N GLY A 88 -4.74 -0.83 15.37
CA GLY A 88 -3.52 -0.32 16.00
C GLY A 88 -2.80 0.64 15.06
N GLU A 89 -1.65 1.14 15.49
CA GLU A 89 -0.81 2.04 14.70
C GLU A 89 0.17 1.24 13.84
N LEU A 90 0.32 1.65 12.57
CA LEU A 90 1.20 0.98 11.62
C LEU A 90 2.64 1.51 11.74
N TYR A 91 3.58 0.60 11.99
CA TYR A 91 5.01 0.85 11.99
C TYR A 91 5.67 0.15 10.81
N VAL A 92 6.63 0.83 10.18
CA VAL A 92 7.40 0.34 9.03
C VAL A 92 8.88 0.28 9.39
N ALA A 93 9.53 -0.84 9.07
CA ALA A 93 10.98 -1.02 9.29
C ALA A 93 11.66 -1.60 8.04
N GLY A 94 12.95 -1.31 7.83
CA GLY A 94 13.77 -1.94 6.79
C GLY A 94 14.53 -0.94 5.91
N ALA A 95 14.97 -1.42 4.74
CA ALA A 95 15.96 -0.71 3.91
C ALA A 95 15.39 0.51 3.13
N GLY A 96 14.08 0.75 3.18
CA GLY A 96 13.41 1.89 2.53
C GLY A 96 13.22 3.10 3.44
N LEU A 97 13.69 3.05 4.70
CA LEU A 97 13.56 4.17 5.63
C LEU A 97 14.53 5.31 5.30
N ALA A 98 14.02 6.53 5.37
CA ALA A 98 14.85 7.73 5.36
C ALA A 98 15.76 7.77 6.62
N TYR A 99 16.87 8.50 6.52
CA TYR A 99 17.77 8.73 7.65
C TYR A 99 17.19 9.65 8.74
N GLY A 100 16.03 10.24 8.48
CA GLY A 100 15.36 11.22 9.32
C GLY A 100 15.22 12.57 8.63
N TYR A 101 14.73 13.56 9.39
CA TYR A 101 14.56 14.92 8.90
C TYR A 101 15.82 15.74 9.17
N VAL A 102 16.41 16.30 8.11
CA VAL A 102 17.61 17.16 8.20
C VAL A 102 17.35 18.33 9.17
N GLY A 103 18.23 18.50 10.15
CA GLY A 103 18.17 19.59 11.13
C GLY A 103 17.11 19.45 12.23
N ARG A 104 16.45 18.28 12.36
CA ARG A 104 15.47 18.01 13.43
C ARG A 104 15.82 16.82 14.33
N GLY A 105 16.91 16.11 14.04
CA GLY A 105 17.42 15.01 14.84
C GLY A 105 18.78 15.34 15.46
N PRO A 106 19.30 14.45 16.33
CA PRO A 106 20.66 14.54 16.84
C PRO A 106 21.75 14.12 15.82
N LEU A 107 21.38 13.88 14.56
CA LEU A 107 22.30 13.52 13.47
C LEU A 107 22.82 14.75 12.74
#